data_AF-A0A843KDM1-F1
#
_entry.id   AF-A0A843KDM1-F1
#
_cell.length_a   1.000
_cell.length_b   1.000
_cell.length_c   1.000
_cell.angle_alpha   90.00
_cell.angle_beta   90.00
_cell.angle_gamma   90.00
#
_symmetry.space_group_name_H-M   'P 1'
#
loop_
_entity.id
_entity.type
_entity.pdbx_description
1 polymer ?
#
loop_
_entity_poly.entity_id
_entity_poly.type
_entity_poly.pdbx_seq_one_letter_code
_entity_poly.pdbx_strand_id
1 'polypeptide(L)'
;MYLPKRKGLIIVCVLAVIQSIARFAIPLSLSTMDGPVLENPVSDELMMFINGMFYLLGLFGFVTAYGLWTQKRWGYFGTLALSAATIAFDVWAIVTVQWSAAMGIVLPALFIAYLLLIRKDFDGEGAN
;
A
#
# COMPACT_ATOMS: atom_id res chain seq x y z
N MET A 1 2.25 6.05 25.13
CA MET A 1 2.25 5.33 23.84
C MET A 1 1.30 4.15 23.98
N TYR A 2 0.10 4.20 23.37
CA TYR A 2 -0.85 3.08 23.41
C TYR A 2 -0.43 2.08 22.32
N LEU A 3 0.04 0.90 22.74
CA LEU A 3 0.40 -0.18 21.83
C LEU A 3 -0.86 -0.93 21.39
N PRO A 4 -0.95 -1.36 20.11
CA PRO A 4 -2.08 -2.14 19.64
C PRO A 4 -2.15 -3.50 20.35
N LYS A 5 -3.30 -3.80 20.97
CA LYS A 5 -3.48 -5.00 21.81
C LYS A 5 -3.56 -6.32 21.03
N ARG A 6 -3.87 -6.28 19.72
CA ARG A 6 -4.07 -7.47 18.88
C ARG A 6 -2.81 -7.79 18.08
N LYS A 7 -2.31 -9.03 18.21
CA LYS A 7 -1.15 -9.54 17.44
C LYS A 7 -1.34 -9.39 15.92
N GLY A 8 -2.56 -9.57 15.41
CA GLY A 8 -2.85 -9.40 13.98
C GLY A 8 -2.69 -7.96 13.48
N LEU A 9 -3.03 -6.97 14.29
CA LEU A 9 -2.90 -5.55 13.93
C LEU A 9 -1.41 -5.15 13.84
N ILE A 10 -0.58 -5.68 14.73
CA ILE A 10 0.88 -5.51 14.68
C ILE A 10 1.43 -6.07 13.37
N ILE A 11 1.01 -7.29 13.00
CA ILE A 11 1.44 -7.93 11.75
C ILE A 11 1.03 -7.08 10.54
N VAL A 12 -0.20 -6.60 10.48
CA VAL A 12 -0.67 -5.73 9.38
C VAL A 12 0.16 -4.45 9.29
N CYS A 13 0.47 -3.80 10.42
CA CYS A 13 1.28 -2.59 10.40
C CYS A 13 2.70 -2.87 9.89
N VAL A 14 3.34 -3.97 10.32
CA VAL A 14 4.67 -4.36 9.85
C VAL A 14 4.65 -4.68 8.36
N LEU A 15 3.67 -5.44 7.89
CA LEU A 15 3.52 -5.76 6.47
C LEU A 15 3.23 -4.52 5.63
N ALA A 16 2.45 -3.56 6.13
CA ALA A 16 2.19 -2.29 5.46
C ALA A 16 3.48 -1.47 5.30
N VAL A 17 4.32 -1.42 6.34
CA VAL A 17 5.66 -0.81 6.29
C VAL A 17 6.54 -1.50 5.25
N ILE A 18 6.60 -2.83 5.25
CA ILE A 18 7.39 -3.60 4.27
C ILE A 18 6.88 -3.33 2.84
N GLN A 19 5.57 -3.33 2.64
CA GLN A 19 4.96 -3.01 1.35
C GLN A 19 5.32 -1.58 0.90
N SER A 20 5.26 -0.61 1.80
CA SER A 20 5.70 0.76 1.53
C SER A 20 7.16 0.83 1.11
N ILE A 21 8.06 0.12 1.80
CA ILE A 21 9.47 0.04 1.42
C ILE A 21 9.62 -0.56 0.02
N ALA A 22 8.92 -1.66 -0.27
CA ALA A 22 8.95 -2.28 -1.60
C ALA A 22 8.49 -1.30 -2.69
N ARG A 23 7.50 -0.44 -2.40
CA ARG A 23 7.03 0.59 -3.34
C ARG A 23 8.09 1.65 -3.66
N PHE A 24 9.01 1.96 -2.74
CA PHE A 24 10.17 2.80 -3.05
C PHE A 24 11.28 2.02 -3.78
N ALA A 25 11.52 0.77 -3.36
CA ALA A 25 12.59 -0.05 -3.89
C ALA A 25 12.41 -0.39 -5.37
N ILE A 26 11.17 -0.62 -5.83
CA ILE A 26 10.89 -1.00 -7.22
C ILE A 26 11.36 0.09 -8.22
N PRO A 27 10.88 1.35 -8.15
CA PRO A 27 11.38 2.43 -9.00
C PRO A 27 12.90 2.63 -8.92
N LEU A 28 13.48 2.55 -7.71
CA LEU A 28 14.93 2.69 -7.52
C LEU A 28 15.71 1.57 -8.21
N SER A 29 15.26 0.33 -8.10
CA SER A 29 15.87 -0.81 -8.78
C SER A 29 15.80 -0.67 -10.30
N LEU A 30 14.67 -0.20 -10.83
CA LEU A 30 14.50 0.02 -12.28
C LEU A 30 15.39 1.16 -12.80
N SER A 31 15.70 2.16 -11.96
CA SER A 31 16.61 3.26 -12.31
C SER A 31 18.10 2.87 -12.34
N THR A 32 18.46 1.72 -11.75
CA THR A 32 19.85 1.23 -11.65
C THR A 32 20.16 0.07 -12.61
N MET A 33 19.13 -0.49 -13.24
CA MET A 33 19.26 -1.43 -14.35
C MET A 33 19.43 -0.67 -15.67
N ASP A 34 20.05 -1.27 -16.70
CA ASP A 34 20.27 -0.70 -18.05
C ASP A 34 18.95 -0.51 -18.86
N GLY A 35 17.90 -0.01 -18.21
CA GLY A 35 16.57 0.18 -18.74
C GLY A 35 15.53 -0.76 -18.09
N PRO A 36 14.26 -0.36 -18.03
CA PRO A 36 13.20 -1.19 -17.47
C PRO A 36 13.00 -2.45 -18.33
N VAL A 37 13.15 -3.65 -17.75
CA VAL A 37 12.66 -4.90 -18.38
C VAL A 37 11.16 -4.99 -18.15
N LEU A 38 10.40 -4.09 -18.76
CA LEU A 38 8.94 -4.15 -18.78
C LEU A 38 8.51 -5.01 -19.96
N GLU A 39 7.48 -5.83 -19.75
CA GLU A 39 6.91 -6.67 -20.82
C GLU A 39 6.41 -5.80 -21.98
N ASN A 40 5.81 -4.65 -21.66
CA ASN A 40 5.44 -3.64 -22.64
C ASN A 40 6.33 -2.41 -22.50
N PRO A 41 6.99 -1.95 -23.58
CA PRO A 41 7.71 -0.69 -23.55
C PRO A 41 6.71 0.45 -23.31
N VAL A 42 7.02 1.30 -22.33
CA VAL A 42 6.23 2.48 -21.97
C VAL A 42 7.02 3.74 -22.30
N SER A 43 6.32 4.84 -22.56
CA SER A 43 6.98 6.14 -22.76
C SER A 43 7.61 6.65 -21.46
N ASP A 44 8.57 7.55 -21.58
CA ASP A 44 9.26 8.15 -20.42
C ASP A 44 8.28 8.90 -19.51
N GLU A 45 7.26 9.56 -20.07
CA GLU A 45 6.22 10.24 -19.29
C GLU A 45 5.39 9.26 -18.49
N LEU A 46 5.01 8.13 -19.09
CA LEU A 46 4.26 7.08 -18.42
C LEU A 46 5.11 6.42 -17.32
N MET A 47 6.40 6.20 -17.57
CA MET A 47 7.33 5.69 -16.58
C MET A 47 7.49 6.65 -15.39
N MET A 48 7.59 7.96 -15.64
CA MET A 48 7.63 8.99 -14.60
C MET A 48 6.34 8.98 -13.77
N PHE A 49 5.17 8.87 -14.42
CA PHE A 49 3.89 8.74 -13.72
C PHE A 49 3.83 7.50 -12.83
N ILE A 50 4.24 6.33 -13.35
CA ILE A 50 4.30 5.08 -12.60
C ILE A 50 5.19 5.25 -11.37
N ASN A 51 6.42 5.72 -11.55
CA ASN A 51 7.35 5.93 -10.44
C ASN A 51 6.81 6.91 -9.39
N GLY A 52 6.20 8.02 -9.83
CA GLY A 52 5.54 8.97 -8.95
C GLY A 52 4.42 8.32 -8.12
N MET A 53 3.58 7.49 -8.74
CA MET A 53 2.53 6.76 -8.05
C MET A 53 3.09 5.75 -7.04
N PHE A 54 4.13 5.01 -7.39
CA PHE A 54 4.82 4.10 -6.47
C PHE A 54 5.32 4.85 -5.21
N TYR A 55 5.98 5.99 -5.38
CA TYR A 55 6.44 6.80 -4.25
C TYR A 55 5.31 7.37 -3.41
N LEU A 56 4.23 7.87 -4.03
CA LEU A 56 3.07 8.39 -3.32
C LEU A 56 2.37 7.29 -2.50
N LEU A 57 2.12 6.13 -3.11
CA LEU A 57 1.50 4.98 -2.43
C LEU A 57 2.40 4.48 -1.29
N GLY A 58 3.71 4.43 -1.50
CA GLY A 58 4.68 4.09 -0.46
C GLY A 58 4.65 5.06 0.71
N LEU A 59 4.70 6.37 0.44
CA LEU A 59 4.69 7.43 1.46
C LEU A 59 3.40 7.39 2.27
N PHE A 60 2.24 7.38 1.60
CA PHE A 60 0.97 7.31 2.29
C PHE A 60 0.83 6.00 3.08
N GLY A 61 1.42 4.90 2.62
CA GLY A 61 1.41 3.63 3.34
C GLY A 61 2.13 3.72 4.69
N PHE A 62 3.24 4.45 4.80
CA PHE A 62 3.88 4.70 6.10
C PHE A 62 2.98 5.55 7.01
N VAL A 63 2.38 6.60 6.45
CA VAL A 63 1.50 7.51 7.20
C VAL A 63 0.29 6.77 7.75
N THR A 64 -0.40 5.98 6.91
CA THR A 64 -1.58 5.23 7.34
C THR A 64 -1.22 4.07 8.25
N ALA A 65 -0.07 3.41 8.04
CA ALA A 65 0.43 2.38 8.97
C ALA A 65 0.72 2.96 10.36
N TYR A 66 1.29 4.17 10.45
CA TYR A 66 1.48 4.85 11.73
C TYR A 66 0.13 5.20 12.39
N GLY A 67 -0.82 5.74 11.62
CA GLY A 67 -2.18 5.97 12.12
C GLY A 67 -2.84 4.69 12.62
N LEU A 68 -2.66 3.58 11.92
CA LEU A 68 -3.21 2.28 12.28
C LEU A 68 -2.52 1.70 13.54
N TRP A 69 -1.20 1.85 13.65
CA TRP A 69 -0.41 1.46 14.82
C TRP A 69 -0.85 2.19 16.09
N THR A 70 -1.14 3.49 15.95
CA THR A 70 -1.66 4.34 17.04
C THR A 70 -3.17 4.19 17.24
N GLN A 71 -3.80 3.21 16.57
CA GLN A 71 -5.22 2.87 16.64
C GLN A 71 -6.16 4.04 16.32
N LYS A 72 -5.74 4.95 15.44
CA LYS A 72 -6.55 6.10 15.05
C LYS A 72 -7.49 5.77 13.91
N ARG A 73 -8.72 6.28 13.98
CA ARG A 73 -9.73 6.15 12.90
C ARG A 73 -9.21 6.57 11.52
N TRP A 74 -8.47 7.68 11.44
CA TRP A 74 -7.91 8.12 10.16
C TRP A 74 -6.88 7.13 9.60
N GLY A 75 -6.15 6.41 10.46
CA GLY A 75 -5.24 5.34 10.04
C GLY A 75 -5.97 4.11 9.53
N TYR A 76 -7.09 3.75 10.16
CA TYR A 76 -7.98 2.68 9.70
C TYR A 76 -8.57 2.98 8.32
N PHE A 77 -9.31 4.10 8.19
CA PHE A 77 -9.93 4.48 6.93
C PHE A 77 -8.90 4.81 5.85
N GLY A 78 -7.79 5.44 6.24
CA GLY A 78 -6.66 5.71 5.35
C GLY A 78 -6.05 4.42 4.80
N THR A 79 -5.82 3.42 5.64
CA THR A 79 -5.26 2.12 5.18
C THR A 79 -6.23 1.40 4.24
N LEU A 80 -7.55 1.45 4.51
CA LEU A 80 -8.56 0.89 3.60
C LEU A 80 -8.57 1.59 2.24
N ALA A 81 -8.66 2.93 2.24
CA ALA A 81 -8.69 3.73 1.02
C ALA A 81 -7.40 3.56 0.21
N LEU A 82 -6.24 3.60 0.87
CA LEU A 82 -4.95 3.42 0.22
C LEU A 82 -4.79 2.00 -0.33
N SER A 83 -5.25 0.98 0.39
CA SER A 83 -5.22 -0.41 -0.10
C SER A 83 -6.08 -0.55 -1.35
N ALA A 84 -7.27 0.04 -1.37
CA ALA A 84 -8.14 0.04 -2.56
C ALA A 84 -7.50 0.78 -3.74
N ALA A 85 -6.90 1.94 -3.50
CA ALA A 85 -6.17 2.70 -4.53
C ALA A 85 -4.97 1.93 -5.07
N THR A 86 -4.24 1.23 -4.20
CA THR A 86 -3.11 0.38 -4.56
C THR A 86 -3.57 -0.75 -5.49
N ILE A 87 -4.65 -1.45 -5.13
CA ILE A 87 -5.23 -2.51 -5.97
C ILE A 87 -5.66 -1.95 -7.33
N ALA A 88 -6.35 -0.81 -7.35
CA ALA A 88 -6.79 -0.21 -8.61
C ALA A 88 -5.61 0.16 -9.53
N PHE A 89 -4.55 0.73 -8.95
CA PHE A 89 -3.33 1.05 -9.68
C PHE A 89 -2.63 -0.21 -10.23
N ASP A 90 -2.50 -1.26 -9.41
CA ASP A 90 -1.86 -2.49 -9.85
C ASP A 90 -2.69 -3.23 -10.91
N VAL A 91 -4.02 -3.26 -10.79
CA VAL A 91 -4.91 -3.83 -11.82
C VAL A 91 -4.75 -3.08 -13.14
N TRP A 92 -4.68 -1.76 -13.11
CA TRP A 92 -4.38 -0.98 -14.30
C TRP A 92 -2.99 -1.30 -14.88
N ALA A 93 -1.97 -1.44 -14.02
CA ALA A 93 -0.61 -1.78 -14.44
C ALA A 93 -0.48 -3.20 -15.00
N ILE A 94 -1.30 -4.16 -14.55
CA ILE A 94 -1.36 -5.51 -15.15
C ILE A 94 -1.80 -5.42 -16.62
N VAL A 95 -2.82 -4.62 -16.89
CA VAL A 95 -3.41 -4.51 -18.23
C VAL A 95 -2.54 -3.68 -19.17
N THR A 96 -1.79 -2.71 -18.64
CA THR A 96 -1.09 -1.71 -19.46
C THR A 96 0.43 -1.83 -19.48
N VAL A 97 1.03 -2.48 -18.48
CA VAL A 97 2.50 -2.49 -18.29
C VAL A 97 3.04 -3.92 -18.24
N GLN A 98 2.68 -4.69 -17.21
CA GLN A 98 3.25 -6.03 -16.98
C GLN A 98 2.42 -6.87 -16.00
N TRP A 99 2.39 -8.19 -16.20
CA TRP A 99 1.67 -9.11 -15.33
C TRP A 99 2.20 -9.19 -13.89
N SER A 100 3.51 -8.94 -13.70
CA SER A 100 4.16 -9.00 -12.39
C SER A 100 3.57 -8.00 -11.37
N ALA A 101 2.88 -6.94 -11.85
CA ALA A 101 2.16 -5.98 -11.01
C ALA A 101 1.07 -6.64 -10.14
N ALA A 102 0.57 -7.83 -10.52
CA ALA A 102 -0.39 -8.59 -9.72
C ALA A 102 0.09 -8.90 -8.29
N MET A 103 1.40 -9.01 -8.08
CA MET A 103 1.95 -9.21 -6.74
C MET A 103 1.66 -8.04 -5.80
N GLY A 104 1.48 -6.83 -6.33
CA GLY A 104 1.15 -5.64 -5.56
C GLY A 104 -0.25 -5.67 -4.92
N ILE A 105 -1.15 -6.54 -5.39
CA ILE A 105 -2.56 -6.63 -4.96
C ILE A 105 -2.73 -7.45 -3.67
N VAL A 106 -1.87 -8.45 -3.46
CA VAL A 106 -2.08 -9.49 -2.43
C VAL A 106 -2.13 -8.91 -1.02
N LEU A 107 -1.13 -8.11 -0.64
CA LEU A 107 -1.07 -7.52 0.70
C LEU A 107 -2.20 -6.49 0.94
N PRO A 108 -2.47 -5.53 0.04
CA PRO A 108 -3.64 -4.64 0.16
C PRO A 108 -4.97 -5.37 0.36
N ALA A 109 -5.20 -6.46 -0.38
CA ALA A 109 -6.43 -7.24 -0.26
C ALA A 109 -6.54 -7.90 1.12
N LEU A 110 -5.44 -8.45 1.63
CA LEU A 110 -5.38 -9.01 2.98
C LEU A 110 -5.59 -7.94 4.06
N PHE A 111 -5.03 -6.73 3.88
CA PHE A 111 -5.24 -5.61 4.80
C PHE A 111 -6.71 -5.23 4.85
N ILE A 112 -7.37 -5.06 3.71
CA ILE A 112 -8.81 -4.77 3.65
C ILE A 112 -9.60 -5.86 4.36
N ALA A 113 -9.37 -7.13 4.03
CA ALA A 113 -10.08 -8.25 4.63
C ALA A 113 -9.92 -8.25 6.17
N TYR A 114 -8.70 -8.12 6.67
CA TYR A 114 -8.43 -8.09 8.10
C TYR A 114 -9.07 -6.88 8.80
N LEU A 115 -8.93 -5.69 8.22
CA LEU A 115 -9.48 -4.46 8.81
C LEU A 115 -11.01 -4.52 8.89
N LEU A 116 -11.69 -5.07 7.88
CA LEU A 116 -13.13 -5.28 7.92
C LEU A 116 -13.56 -6.24 9.03
N LEU A 117 -12.76 -7.27 9.34
CA LEU A 117 -13.03 -8.19 10.45
C LEU A 117 -12.94 -7.51 11.82
N ILE A 118 -12.09 -6.48 11.96
CA ILE A 118 -11.90 -5.74 13.21
C ILE A 118 -12.57 -4.36 13.20
N ARG A 119 -13.47 -4.07 12.24
CA ARG A 119 -14.11 -2.75 12.07
C ARG A 119 -14.69 -2.16 13.36
N LYS A 120 -15.30 -3.02 14.19
CA LYS A 120 -15.96 -2.63 15.45
C LYS A 120 -15.00 -2.00 16.45
N ASP A 121 -13.70 -2.31 16.37
CA ASP A 121 -12.68 -1.74 17.24
C ASP A 121 -12.40 -0.26 16.93
N PHE A 122 -12.73 0.19 15.72
CA PHE A 122 -12.48 1.56 15.24
C PHE A 122 -13.77 2.40 15.14
N ASP A 123 -14.94 1.77 15.22
CA ASP A 123 -16.25 2.44 15.22
C ASP A 123 -16.53 3.25 16.51
N GLY A 124 -15.67 3.18 17.55
CA GLY A 124 -15.92 3.76 18.88
C GLY A 124 -15.39 5.17 19.22
N GLU A 125 -14.43 5.75 18.48
CA GLU A 125 -13.85 7.10 18.77
C GLU A 125 -14.81 8.29 18.42
N GLY A 126 -16.12 8.15 18.60
CA GLY A 126 -17.12 9.21 18.33
C GLY A 126 -18.39 9.14 19.17
N ALA A 127 -18.40 8.29 20.20
CA ALA A 127 -19.44 8.26 21.21
C ALA A 127 -18.77 8.42 22.58
N ASN A 128 -18.23 9.61 22.83
CA ASN A 128 -17.94 10.20 24.14
C ASN A 128 -17.85 11.71 23.95
#